data_AF-A0A934U264-F1
#
_entry.id   AF-A0A934U264-F1
#
_cell.length_a   1.000
_cell.length_b   1.000
_cell.length_c   1.000
_cell.angle_alpha   90.00
_cell.angle_beta   90.00
_cell.angle_gamma   90.00
#
_symmetry.space_group_name_H-M   'P 1'
#
loop_
_entity.id
_entity.type
_entity.pdbx_description
1 polymer ?
#
loop_
_entity_poly.entity_id
_entity_poly.type
_entity_poly.pdbx_seq_one_letter_code
_entity_poly.pdbx_strand_id
1 'polypeptide(L)'
;MDKAKLMEELKSCSKDDLELIESSQQDLYTPEEMNVIREMIRVKAKEEKEEQNAFIQAHLPKEITCPKCEGVNPFSNDSCCYCGYAFDKSKYYQIDYYNDDNDEINNNEEKENGRSYTFQYIISFLIPLVGFILGAILLSKENDEEKSVGKTCIILGIIAIAISAIIYALIL
;
A
#
# COMPACT_ATOMS: atom_id res chain seq x y z
N MET A 1 5.37 -24.17 -31.55
CA MET A 1 5.31 -23.04 -32.51
C MET A 1 6.73 -22.56 -32.81
N ASP A 2 6.99 -21.73 -33.84
CA ASP A 2 8.31 -21.09 -34.01
C ASP A 2 8.51 -20.08 -32.87
N LYS A 3 9.66 -20.14 -32.18
CA LYS A 3 10.05 -19.23 -31.09
C LYS A 3 9.90 -17.75 -31.51
N ALA A 4 10.30 -17.41 -32.74
CA ALA A 4 10.22 -16.03 -33.22
C ALA A 4 8.77 -15.55 -33.35
N LYS A 5 7.86 -16.45 -33.76
CA LYS A 5 6.44 -16.16 -33.88
C LYS A 5 5.78 -15.97 -32.53
N LEU A 6 6.09 -16.83 -31.55
CA LEU A 6 5.60 -16.71 -30.18
C LEU A 6 6.07 -15.40 -29.52
N MET A 7 7.34 -15.04 -29.69
CA MET A 7 7.88 -13.79 -29.17
C MET A 7 7.17 -12.56 -29.72
N GLU A 8 6.82 -12.57 -31.01
CA GLU A 8 6.08 -11.47 -31.62
C GLU A 8 4.65 -11.37 -31.10
N GLU A 9 3.95 -12.50 -30.93
CA GLU A 9 2.59 -12.55 -30.38
C GLU A 9 2.55 -12.03 -28.92
N LEU A 10 3.55 -12.36 -28.12
CA LEU A 10 3.61 -12.00 -26.70
C LEU A 10 4.26 -10.63 -26.43
N LYS A 11 4.80 -9.96 -27.45
CA LYS A 11 5.55 -8.70 -27.29
C LYS A 11 4.71 -7.59 -26.63
N SER A 12 3.43 -7.52 -27.00
CA SER A 12 2.48 -6.53 -26.48
C SER A 12 1.94 -6.86 -25.09
N CYS A 13 2.13 -8.07 -24.59
CA CYS A 13 1.68 -8.44 -23.25
C CYS A 13 2.45 -7.67 -22.17
N SER A 14 1.78 -7.33 -21.07
CA SER A 14 2.45 -6.80 -19.89
C SER A 14 3.27 -7.89 -19.20
N LYS A 15 4.15 -7.51 -18.28
CA LYS A 15 4.86 -8.50 -17.46
C LYS A 15 3.89 -9.33 -16.62
N ASP A 16 2.90 -8.67 -16.02
CA ASP A 16 1.87 -9.32 -15.19
C ASP A 16 1.07 -10.36 -15.99
N ASP A 17 0.73 -10.05 -17.26
CA ASP A 17 0.06 -11.01 -18.15
C ASP A 17 0.94 -12.26 -18.39
N LEU A 18 2.25 -12.07 -18.57
CA LEU A 18 3.18 -13.17 -18.77
C LEU A 18 3.37 -14.01 -17.50
N GLU A 19 3.41 -13.38 -16.33
CA GLU A 19 3.45 -14.07 -15.02
C GLU A 19 2.15 -14.84 -14.76
N LEU A 20 1.00 -14.30 -15.18
CA LEU A 20 -0.27 -15.00 -15.12
C LEU A 20 -0.25 -16.25 -16.01
N ILE A 21 0.27 -16.13 -17.24
CA ILE A 21 0.45 -17.27 -18.14
C ILE A 21 1.37 -18.31 -17.50
N GLU A 22 2.51 -17.90 -16.93
CA GLU A 22 3.45 -18.81 -16.27
C GLU A 22 2.83 -19.53 -15.07
N SER A 23 2.03 -18.84 -14.26
CA SER A 23 1.47 -19.42 -13.03
C SER A 23 0.21 -20.26 -13.27
N SER A 24 -0.58 -19.98 -14.31
CA SER A 24 -1.92 -20.56 -14.47
C SER A 24 -2.17 -21.35 -15.75
N GLN A 25 -1.34 -21.21 -16.80
CA GLN A 25 -1.60 -21.77 -18.13
C GLN A 25 -0.49 -22.69 -18.65
N GLN A 26 0.32 -23.28 -17.77
CA GLN A 26 1.50 -24.06 -18.15
C GLN A 26 1.20 -25.25 -19.09
N ASP A 27 0.00 -25.83 -19.00
CA ASP A 27 -0.45 -26.96 -19.81
C ASP A 27 -0.77 -26.58 -21.27
N LEU A 28 -0.95 -25.30 -21.57
CA LEU A 28 -1.22 -24.79 -22.92
C LEU A 28 0.04 -24.57 -23.76
N TYR A 29 1.23 -24.64 -23.15
CA TYR A 29 2.50 -24.31 -23.78
C TYR A 29 3.50 -25.46 -23.67
N THR A 30 4.39 -25.58 -24.66
CA THR A 30 5.50 -26.54 -24.53
C THR A 30 6.55 -26.06 -23.53
N PRO A 31 7.40 -26.94 -22.98
CA PRO A 31 8.48 -26.54 -22.08
C PRO A 31 9.43 -25.48 -22.67
N GLU A 32 9.66 -25.52 -23.98
CA GLU A 32 10.48 -24.55 -24.71
C GLU A 32 9.79 -23.18 -24.80
N GLU A 33 8.48 -23.16 -25.08
CA GLU A 33 7.65 -21.95 -25.11
C GLU A 33 7.56 -21.32 -23.71
N MET A 34 7.43 -22.15 -22.66
CA MET A 34 7.48 -21.69 -21.27
C MET A 34 8.84 -21.10 -20.86
N ASN A 35 9.93 -21.54 -21.48
CA ASN A 35 11.24 -20.92 -21.25
C ASN A 35 11.34 -19.55 -21.93
N VAL A 36 10.69 -19.38 -23.09
CA VAL A 36 10.59 -18.08 -23.77
C VAL A 36 9.79 -17.09 -22.93
N ILE A 37 8.64 -17.51 -22.39
CA ILE A 37 7.79 -16.67 -21.52
C ILE A 37 8.59 -16.21 -20.28
N ARG A 38 9.28 -17.14 -19.60
CA ARG A 38 10.15 -16.81 -18.46
C ARG A 38 11.24 -15.81 -18.81
N GLU A 39 11.84 -15.93 -19.99
CA GLU A 39 12.86 -14.99 -20.44
C GLU A 39 12.25 -13.61 -20.72
N MET A 40 11.06 -13.55 -21.32
CA MET A 40 10.36 -12.28 -21.54
C MET A 40 9.96 -11.59 -20.23
N ILE A 41 9.53 -12.34 -19.21
CA ILE A 41 9.28 -11.80 -17.86
C ILE A 41 10.55 -11.14 -17.31
N ARG A 42 11.71 -11.80 -17.43
CA ARG A 42 12.99 -11.25 -16.97
C ARG A 42 13.39 -9.98 -17.72
N VAL A 43 13.19 -9.96 -19.05
CA VAL A 43 13.48 -8.79 -19.88
C VAL A 43 12.60 -7.62 -19.46
N LYS A 44 11.28 -7.81 -19.37
CA LYS A 44 10.36 -6.74 -18.95
C LYS A 44 10.61 -6.28 -17.51
N ALA A 45 10.90 -7.18 -16.59
CA ALA A 45 11.26 -6.81 -15.21
C ALA A 45 12.54 -5.96 -15.15
N LYS A 46 13.49 -6.22 -16.07
CA LYS A 46 14.70 -5.40 -16.20
C LYS A 46 14.38 -4.03 -16.80
N GLU A 47 13.57 -3.97 -17.86
CA GLU A 47 13.10 -2.73 -18.48
C GLU A 47 12.37 -1.84 -17.46
N GLU A 48 11.40 -2.38 -16.72
CA GLU A 48 10.67 -1.67 -15.64
C GLU A 48 11.63 -1.10 -14.60
N LYS A 49 12.63 -1.89 -14.17
CA LYS A 49 13.63 -1.45 -13.20
C LYS A 49 14.53 -0.33 -13.74
N GLU A 50 14.91 -0.40 -15.02
CA GLU A 50 15.69 0.64 -15.68
C GLU A 50 14.90 1.94 -15.80
N GLU A 51 13.62 1.86 -16.15
CA GLU A 51 12.69 2.99 -16.20
C GLU A 51 12.50 3.63 -14.81
N GLN A 52 12.25 2.83 -13.77
CA GLN A 52 12.15 3.31 -12.39
C GLN A 52 13.43 4.02 -11.94
N ASN A 53 14.59 3.43 -12.23
CA ASN A 53 15.87 4.06 -11.90
C ASN A 53 16.07 5.37 -12.65
N ALA A 54 15.73 5.43 -13.95
CA ALA A 54 15.83 6.66 -14.73
C ALA A 54 14.91 7.76 -14.17
N PHE A 55 13.68 7.41 -13.79
CA PHE A 55 12.75 8.31 -13.13
C PHE A 55 13.33 8.85 -11.81
N ILE A 56 13.80 7.96 -10.93
CA ILE A 56 14.40 8.33 -9.64
C ILE A 56 15.57 9.29 -9.83
N GLN A 57 16.50 8.97 -10.73
CA GLN A 57 17.67 9.80 -11.01
C GLN A 57 17.27 11.20 -11.52
N ALA A 58 16.21 11.29 -12.32
CA ALA A 58 15.70 12.57 -12.81
C ALA A 58 15.04 13.43 -11.71
N HIS A 59 14.54 12.80 -10.64
CA HIS A 59 13.84 13.48 -9.54
C HIS A 59 14.68 13.64 -8.27
N LEU A 60 15.94 13.20 -8.27
CA LEU A 60 16.83 13.41 -7.13
C LEU A 60 16.91 14.91 -6.77
N PRO A 61 16.76 15.26 -5.48
CA PRO A 61 16.84 16.65 -5.07
C PRO A 61 18.27 17.18 -5.26
N LYS A 62 18.38 18.48 -5.52
CA LYS A 62 19.69 19.14 -5.62
C LYS A 62 20.33 19.34 -4.25
N GLU A 63 19.51 19.55 -3.23
CA GLU A 63 19.90 19.88 -1.87
C GLU A 63 19.07 19.10 -0.85
N ILE A 64 19.65 18.86 0.32
CA ILE A 64 19.02 18.20 1.47
C ILE A 64 19.36 18.94 2.76
N THR A 65 18.41 18.92 3.68
CA THR A 65 18.55 19.52 5.00
C THR A 65 19.10 18.49 5.99
N CYS A 66 20.12 18.88 6.75
CA CYS A 66 20.67 18.02 7.80
C CYS A 66 19.65 17.79 8.93
N PRO A 67 19.29 16.54 9.27
CA PRO A 67 18.33 16.28 10.35
C PRO A 67 18.88 16.60 11.75
N LYS A 68 20.20 16.79 11.87
CA LYS A 68 20.88 17.06 13.16
C LYS A 68 21.07 18.55 13.43
N CYS A 69 21.39 19.34 12.41
CA CYS A 69 21.76 20.74 12.58
C CYS A 69 21.05 21.69 11.60
N GLU A 70 20.11 21.16 10.81
CA GLU A 70 19.28 21.91 9.85
C GLU A 70 20.05 22.65 8.74
N GLY A 71 21.36 22.39 8.63
CA GLY A 71 22.18 22.99 7.59
C GLY A 71 21.86 22.41 6.21
N VAL A 72 21.68 23.29 5.22
CA VAL A 72 21.43 22.93 3.82
C VAL A 72 22.72 22.43 3.17
N ASN A 73 22.66 21.24 2.58
CA ASN A 73 23.79 20.56 1.96
C ASN A 73 23.44 20.14 0.53
N PRO A 74 24.38 20.18 -0.43
CA PRO A 74 24.23 19.50 -1.71
C PRO A 74 23.90 18.02 -1.51
N PHE A 75 22.99 17.47 -2.32
CA PHE A 75 22.60 16.06 -2.24
C PHE A 75 23.77 15.11 -2.51
N SER A 76 24.77 15.54 -3.28
CA SER A 76 25.99 14.77 -3.53
C SER A 76 26.84 14.54 -2.28
N ASN A 77 26.69 15.33 -1.21
CA ASN A 77 27.50 15.18 0.00
C ASN A 77 27.08 13.95 0.80
N ASP A 78 28.03 13.10 1.20
CA ASP A 78 27.74 11.93 2.06
C ASP A 78 27.71 12.28 3.55
N SER A 79 28.18 13.47 3.92
CA SER A 79 28.09 13.99 5.28
C SER A 79 27.82 15.50 5.29
N CYS A 80 27.24 15.98 6.39
CA CYS A 80 26.93 17.38 6.60
C CYS A 80 28.20 18.21 6.76
N CYS A 81 28.37 19.26 5.96
CA CYS A 81 29.53 20.15 6.02
C CYS A 81 29.61 21.01 7.29
N TYR A 82 28.51 21.11 8.05
CA TYR A 82 28.45 21.91 9.28
C TYR A 82 28.71 21.09 10.55
N CYS A 83 28.16 19.87 10.63
CA CYS A 83 28.18 19.08 11.88
C CYS A 83 28.74 17.65 11.73
N GLY A 84 29.12 17.24 10.52
CA GLY A 84 29.69 15.92 10.24
C GLY A 84 28.70 14.77 10.29
N TYR A 85 27.40 15.03 10.36
CA TYR A 85 26.37 13.98 10.32
C TYR A 85 26.42 13.22 8.99
N ALA A 86 26.53 11.89 9.02
CA ALA A 86 26.50 11.05 7.82
C ALA A 86 25.06 10.91 7.30
N PHE A 87 24.84 11.20 6.02
CA PHE A 87 23.51 11.16 5.43
C PHE A 87 23.12 9.73 5.03
N ASP A 88 21.92 9.30 5.44
CA ASP A 88 21.24 8.16 4.84
C ASP A 88 20.35 8.65 3.69
N LYS A 89 20.76 8.34 2.46
CA LYS A 89 20.05 8.74 1.24
C LYS A 89 19.19 7.61 0.66
N SER A 90 19.11 6.45 1.32
CA SER A 90 18.45 5.26 0.78
C SER A 90 17.00 5.52 0.36
N LYS A 91 16.27 6.34 1.12
CA LYS A 91 14.88 6.72 0.81
C LYS A 91 14.71 7.42 -0.54
N TYR A 92 15.69 8.21 -0.99
CA TYR A 92 15.62 8.94 -2.26
C TYR A 92 15.79 8.04 -3.48
N TYR A 93 16.17 6.78 -3.28
CA TYR A 93 16.30 5.75 -4.32
C TYR A 93 15.16 4.74 -4.31
N GLN A 94 14.08 5.03 -3.58
CA GLN A 94 12.85 4.23 -3.56
C GLN A 94 11.78 4.98 -4.36
N ILE A 95 11.08 4.28 -5.26
CA ILE A 95 10.08 4.92 -6.12
C ILE A 95 8.93 5.52 -5.29
N ASP A 96 8.56 4.86 -4.20
CA ASP A 96 7.48 5.27 -3.31
C ASP A 96 7.72 6.66 -2.69
N TYR A 97 8.97 7.08 -2.54
CA TYR A 97 9.33 8.42 -2.04
C TYR A 97 8.77 9.55 -2.90
N TYR A 98 8.62 9.34 -4.21
CA TYR A 98 8.13 10.34 -5.16
C TYR A 98 6.67 10.12 -5.57
N ASN A 99 6.07 8.98 -5.20
CA ASN A 99 4.68 8.67 -5.53
C ASN A 99 3.68 9.28 -4.51
N ASP A 100 4.15 9.68 -3.33
CA ASP A 100 3.35 10.25 -2.24
C ASP A 100 3.02 11.75 -2.45
N ASP A 101 3.77 12.44 -3.33
CA ASP A 101 3.73 13.90 -3.49
C ASP A 101 2.56 14.43 -4.36
N ASN A 102 1.41 13.74 -4.46
CA ASN A 102 0.19 14.35 -4.99
C ASN A 102 -0.62 15.15 -3.93
N ASP A 103 -0.20 15.17 -2.66
CA ASP A 103 -0.88 15.92 -1.61
C ASP A 103 0.13 16.57 -0.62
N GLU A 104 0.77 17.67 -1.01
CA GLU A 104 1.36 18.59 -0.02
C GLU A 104 0.87 20.03 -0.21
N ILE A 105 -0.35 20.29 0.27
CA ILE A 105 -0.63 21.49 1.07
C ILE A 105 -1.38 21.07 2.34
N ASN A 106 -0.72 21.31 3.48
CA ASN A 106 -1.22 21.43 4.85
C ASN A 106 -1.43 20.17 5.72
N ASN A 107 -0.50 20.07 6.66
CA ASN A 107 -0.69 19.98 8.13
C ASN A 107 -0.10 18.75 8.79
N ASN A 108 0.72 19.06 9.80
CA ASN A 108 1.14 18.21 10.90
C ASN A 108 0.03 17.24 11.34
N GLU A 109 0.31 15.94 11.33
CA GLU A 109 0.35 15.07 12.51
C GLU A 109 0.46 13.60 12.07
N GLU A 110 1.34 12.89 12.78
CA GLU A 110 1.40 11.42 12.94
C GLU A 110 1.51 10.52 11.71
N LYS A 111 2.72 9.97 11.57
CA LYS A 111 3.04 8.75 10.83
C LYS A 111 2.02 7.64 11.11
N GLU A 112 1.27 7.25 10.09
CA GLU A 112 0.84 5.87 9.96
C GLU A 112 1.09 5.40 8.52
N ASN A 113 1.83 4.30 8.42
CA ASN A 113 2.07 3.47 7.24
C ASN A 113 0.96 3.62 6.19
N GLY A 114 1.29 3.72 4.91
CA GLY A 114 0.34 3.72 3.80
C GLY A 114 -0.79 2.71 4.04
N ARG A 115 -1.91 3.20 4.55
CA ARG A 115 -3.02 2.38 4.98
C ARG A 115 -4.06 2.50 3.92
N SER A 116 -4.25 1.40 3.18
CA SER A 116 -5.53 1.15 2.56
C SER A 116 -6.60 1.27 3.65
N TYR A 117 -7.33 2.38 3.66
CA TYR A 117 -8.42 2.65 4.62
C TYR A 117 -9.51 1.55 4.57
N THR A 118 -9.49 0.70 3.54
CA THR A 118 -10.26 -0.54 3.44
C THR A 118 -10.24 -1.35 4.73
N PHE A 119 -9.07 -1.56 5.35
CA PHE A 119 -9.00 -2.30 6.62
C PHE A 119 -9.69 -1.56 7.77
N GLN A 120 -9.54 -0.23 7.83
CA GLN A 120 -10.17 0.59 8.85
C GLN A 120 -11.70 0.67 8.68
N TYR A 121 -12.19 0.73 7.43
CA TYR A 121 -13.62 0.63 7.12
C TYR A 121 -14.19 -0.75 7.48
N ILE A 122 -13.48 -1.83 7.15
CA ILE A 122 -13.88 -3.19 7.53
C ILE A 122 -13.96 -3.32 9.06
N ILE A 123 -12.94 -2.85 9.78
CA ILE A 123 -12.92 -2.87 11.25
C ILE A 123 -14.05 -2.01 11.82
N SER A 124 -14.28 -0.81 11.27
CA SER A 124 -15.36 0.08 11.69
C SER A 124 -16.76 -0.53 11.49
N PHE A 125 -16.93 -1.41 10.50
CA PHE A 125 -18.17 -2.15 10.30
C PHE A 125 -18.29 -3.36 11.23
N LEU A 126 -17.19 -4.05 11.51
CA LEU A 126 -17.18 -5.24 12.38
C LEU A 126 -17.38 -4.90 13.86
N ILE A 127 -16.91 -3.75 14.34
CA ILE A 127 -17.05 -3.33 15.75
C ILE A 127 -18.53 -3.26 16.18
N PRO A 128 -19.44 -2.55 15.47
CA PRO A 128 -20.87 -2.57 15.76
C PRO A 128 -21.45 -3.98 15.75
N LEU A 129 -21.11 -4.80 14.75
CA LEU A 129 -21.62 -6.16 14.59
C LEU A 129 -21.24 -7.07 15.78
N VAL A 130 -19.98 -7.01 16.22
CA VAL A 130 -19.52 -7.73 17.42
C VAL A 130 -20.22 -7.22 18.68
N GLY A 131 -20.43 -5.90 18.80
CA GLY A 131 -21.18 -5.30 19.91
C GLY A 131 -22.62 -5.81 20.02
N PHE A 132 -23.32 -5.97 18.88
CA PHE A 132 -24.66 -6.56 18.84
C PHE A 132 -24.67 -8.04 19.23
N ILE A 133 -23.73 -8.83 18.71
CA ILE A 133 -23.67 -10.28 18.99
C ILE A 133 -23.37 -10.54 20.46
N LEU A 134 -22.33 -9.89 21.02
CA LEU A 134 -21.99 -10.03 22.44
C LEU A 134 -23.11 -9.49 23.32
N GLY A 135 -23.68 -8.34 22.95
CA GLY A 135 -24.82 -7.77 23.66
C GLY A 135 -26.03 -8.71 23.73
N ALA A 136 -26.37 -9.37 22.63
CA ALA A 136 -27.47 -10.35 22.56
C ALA A 136 -27.19 -11.63 23.38
N ILE A 137 -25.95 -12.13 23.35
CA ILE A 137 -25.52 -13.29 24.15
C ILE A 137 -25.61 -12.96 25.64
N LEU A 138 -25.09 -11.81 26.07
CA LEU A 138 -25.10 -11.39 27.47
C LEU A 138 -26.52 -11.07 27.96
N LEU A 139 -27.39 -10.54 27.09
CA LEU A 139 -28.79 -10.32 27.41
C LEU A 139 -29.58 -11.63 27.63
N SER A 140 -29.10 -12.72 27.03
CA SER A 140 -29.72 -14.05 27.11
C SER A 140 -29.30 -14.84 28.34
N LYS A 141 -28.34 -14.33 29.13
CA LYS A 141 -27.93 -14.95 30.41
C LYS A 141 -28.90 -14.63 31.53
N GLU A 142 -28.98 -15.49 32.54
CA GLU A 142 -29.93 -15.35 33.65
C GLU A 142 -29.48 -14.32 34.70
N ASN A 143 -28.17 -14.03 34.80
CA ASN A 143 -27.58 -13.07 35.74
C ASN A 143 -27.90 -11.62 35.34
N ASP A 144 -28.47 -10.84 36.26
CA ASP A 144 -28.90 -9.46 36.01
C ASP A 144 -27.73 -8.49 35.78
N GLU A 145 -26.54 -8.76 36.33
CA GLU A 145 -25.33 -7.99 36.05
C GLU A 145 -24.90 -8.13 34.58
N GLU A 146 -24.85 -9.37 34.08
CA GLU A 146 -24.48 -9.64 32.69
C GLU A 146 -25.53 -9.12 31.69
N LYS A 147 -26.82 -9.18 32.04
CA LYS A 147 -27.89 -8.55 31.25
C LYS A 147 -27.71 -7.04 31.14
N SER A 148 -27.32 -6.37 32.23
CA SER A 148 -27.11 -4.91 32.23
C SER A 148 -25.95 -4.49 31.32
N VAL A 149 -24.88 -5.28 31.30
CA VAL A 149 -23.76 -5.11 30.37
C VAL A 149 -24.22 -5.38 28.94
N GLY A 150 -24.98 -6.46 28.71
CA GLY A 150 -25.54 -6.79 27.40
C GLY A 150 -26.43 -5.68 26.82
N LYS A 151 -27.31 -5.08 27.63
CA LYS A 151 -28.11 -3.91 27.25
C LYS A 151 -27.23 -2.72 26.86
N THR A 152 -26.19 -2.45 27.64
CA THR A 152 -25.24 -1.36 27.36
C THR A 152 -24.51 -1.59 26.03
N CYS A 153 -24.05 -2.80 25.76
CA CYS A 153 -23.41 -3.16 24.49
C CYS A 153 -24.33 -2.96 23.28
N ILE A 154 -25.60 -3.34 23.39
CA ILE A 154 -26.60 -3.14 22.33
C ILE A 154 -26.85 -1.65 22.08
N ILE A 155 -27.01 -0.86 23.14
CA ILE A 155 -27.23 0.60 23.03
C ILE A 155 -26.05 1.28 22.34
N LEU A 156 -24.82 0.94 22.72
CA LEU A 156 -23.62 1.47 22.07
C LEU A 156 -23.53 1.08 20.59
N GLY A 157 -23.91 -0.16 20.25
CA GLY A 157 -24.00 -0.61 18.86
C GLY A 157 -25.01 0.20 18.03
N ILE A 158 -26.21 0.47 18.59
CA ILE A 158 -27.25 1.29 17.93
C ILE A 158 -26.76 2.72 17.72
N ILE A 159 -26.14 3.33 18.74
CA ILE A 159 -25.60 4.70 18.66
C ILE A 159 -24.53 4.80 17.58
N ALA A 160 -23.63 3.82 17.49
CA ALA A 160 -22.59 3.79 16.47
C ALA A 160 -23.17 3.76 15.05
N ILE A 161 -24.21 2.94 14.81
CA ILE A 161 -24.91 2.90 13.52
C ILE A 161 -25.60 4.24 13.23
N ALA A 162 -26.30 4.83 14.20
CA ALA A 162 -26.98 6.11 14.01
C ALA A 162 -26.00 7.24 13.64
N ILE A 163 -24.86 7.33 14.33
CA ILE A 163 -23.81 8.31 14.02
C ILE A 163 -23.27 8.09 12.61
N SER A 164 -22.99 6.84 12.23
CA SER A 164 -22.48 6.53 10.88
C SER A 164 -23.46 6.93 9.77
N ALA A 165 -24.77 6.74 9.98
CA ALA A 165 -25.81 7.13 9.03
C ALA A 165 -25.94 8.64 8.91
N ILE A 166 -25.83 9.39 10.02
CA ILE A 166 -25.84 10.85 10.02
C ILE A 166 -24.63 11.40 9.25
N ILE A 167 -23.43 10.86 9.52
CA ILE A 167 -22.21 11.27 8.81
C ILE A 167 -22.35 11.01 7.31
N TYR A 168 -22.85 9.83 6.92
CA TYR A 168 -23.09 9.50 5.52
C TYR A 168 -24.09 10.47 4.86
N ALA A 169 -25.17 10.82 5.55
CA ALA A 169 -26.16 11.78 5.06
C ALA A 169 -25.68 13.23 4.99
N LEU A 170 -24.62 13.59 5.73
CA LEU A 170 -23.99 14.92 5.67
C LEU A 170 -22.94 15.02 4.57
N ILE A 171 -22.36 13.89 4.16
CA ILE A 171 -21.33 13.81 3.11
C ILE A 171 -21.95 13.66 1.72
N LEU A 172 -23.14 13.06 1.61
CA LEU A 172 -23.92 12.89 0.38
C LEU A 172 -24.74 14.16 0.04
#